data_AF-A0A8B9G941-F1
#
_entry.id   AF-A0A8B9G941-F1
#
_cell.length_a   1.000
_cell.length_b   1.000
_cell.length_c   1.000
_cell.angle_alpha   90.00
_cell.angle_beta   90.00
_cell.angle_gamma   90.00
#
_symmetry.space_group_name_H-M   'P 1'
#
loop_
_entity.id
_entity.type
_entity.pdbx_description
1 polymer ?
#
loop_
_entity_poly.entity_id
_entity_poly.type
_entity_poly.pdbx_seq_one_letter_code
_entity_poly.pdbx_strand_id
1 'polypeptide(L)'
;MLSSTEGKISAVLQEAQVEILPSDVCNSSDAYGGLLNDNMICAGSLAGGTDTCQGDSGGPLACYHPPTNRHYLMGIASFGVGCGRPRFPGVYVRLSQYRRWIQSELQLKNKAGSPTSLPLIALLSVTPTALVWSL
;
A
#
# COMPACT_ATOMS: atom_id res chain seq x y z
N MET A 1 6.96 16.30 12.81
CA MET A 1 5.88 15.28 12.94
C MET A 1 5.65 14.95 14.42
N LEU A 2 4.61 15.56 14.99
CA LEU A 2 3.99 15.22 16.28
C LEU A 2 2.70 16.07 16.33
N SER A 3 1.60 15.56 15.75
CA SER A 3 0.28 16.02 16.19
C SER A 3 -0.07 15.14 17.37
N SER A 4 -0.39 15.70 18.53
CA SER A 4 -0.80 14.89 19.68
C SER A 4 -2.25 14.39 19.50
N THR A 5 -2.72 13.51 20.39
CA THR A 5 -4.15 13.14 20.48
C THR A 5 -5.08 14.32 20.78
N GLU A 6 -4.52 15.47 21.14
CA GLU A 6 -5.21 16.77 21.34
C GLU A 6 -4.65 17.87 20.43
N GLY A 7 -3.83 17.49 19.45
CA GLY A 7 -3.14 18.40 18.53
C GLY A 7 -4.01 18.78 17.34
N LYS A 8 -3.79 19.98 16.80
CA LYS A 8 -4.41 20.38 15.53
C LYS A 8 -3.68 19.71 14.38
N ILE A 9 -4.44 19.18 13.41
CA ILE A 9 -3.92 18.72 12.12
C ILE A 9 -3.15 19.88 11.46
N SER A 10 -1.96 19.61 10.94
CA SER A 10 -1.15 20.60 10.24
C SER A 10 -1.76 20.96 8.89
N ALA A 11 -1.86 22.25 8.59
CA ALA A 11 -2.26 22.74 7.27
C ALA A 11 -1.17 22.54 6.18
N VAL A 12 0.06 22.22 6.60
CA VAL A 12 1.21 21.95 5.72
C VAL A 12 1.66 20.51 5.93
N LEU A 13 1.87 19.76 4.84
CA LEU A 13 2.38 18.40 4.88
C LEU A 13 3.65 18.32 5.77
N GLN A 14 3.72 17.28 6.59
CA GLN A 14 4.83 17.05 7.51
C GLN A 14 5.58 15.79 7.09
N GLU A 15 6.88 15.79 7.34
CA GLU A 15 7.72 14.60 7.28
C GLU A 15 8.45 14.41 8.61
N ALA A 16 8.92 13.19 8.85
CA ALA A 16 9.97 12.91 9.83
C ALA A 16 10.67 11.61 9.50
N GLN A 17 11.92 11.50 9.96
CA GLN A 17 12.70 10.28 9.91
C GLN A 17 12.39 9.40 11.14
N VAL A 18 12.17 8.11 10.89
CA VAL A 18 11.94 7.07 11.91
C VAL A 18 12.79 5.84 11.57
N GLU A 19 13.15 5.06 12.59
CA GLU A 19 13.88 3.80 12.40
C GLU A 19 12.91 2.62 12.30
N ILE A 20 13.22 1.66 11.42
CA ILE A 20 12.51 0.37 11.40
C ILE A 20 12.96 -0.43 12.61
N LEU A 21 12.02 -0.85 13.45
CA LEU A 21 12.31 -1.62 14.65
C LEU A 21 12.06 -3.12 14.41
N PRO A 22 12.85 -4.02 15.04
CA PRO A 22 12.61 -5.46 15.00
C PRO A 22 11.23 -5.83 15.52
N SER A 23 10.60 -6.83 14.90
CA SER A 23 9.22 -7.21 15.23
C SER A 23 9.09 -7.82 16.63
N ASP A 24 10.10 -8.55 17.10
CA ASP A 24 10.19 -9.09 18.47
C ASP A 24 10.30 -7.98 19.53
N VAL A 25 11.06 -6.93 19.24
CA VAL A 25 11.17 -5.73 20.11
C VAL A 25 9.80 -5.05 20.26
N CYS A 26 9.13 -4.75 19.16
CA CYS A 26 7.81 -4.11 19.19
C CYS A 26 6.72 -5.02 19.77
N ASN A 27 6.79 -6.34 19.54
CA ASN A 27 5.78 -7.29 19.99
C ASN A 27 6.05 -7.88 21.38
N SER A 28 7.08 -7.38 22.08
CA SER A 28 7.43 -7.75 23.45
C SER A 28 6.31 -7.44 24.45
N SER A 29 6.34 -8.10 25.62
CA SER A 29 5.37 -7.92 26.71
C SER A 29 5.19 -6.47 27.17
N ASP A 30 6.26 -5.69 27.06
CA ASP A 30 6.36 -4.33 27.57
C ASP A 30 5.94 -3.27 26.53
N ALA A 31 5.57 -3.73 25.34
CA ALA A 31 5.07 -2.97 24.20
C ALA A 31 3.74 -3.57 23.73
N TYR A 32 3.68 -4.16 22.52
CA TYR A 32 2.43 -4.64 21.92
C TYR A 32 1.99 -6.06 22.33
N GLY A 33 2.78 -6.79 23.12
CA GLY A 33 2.33 -7.99 23.84
C GLY A 33 1.73 -9.12 22.99
N GLY A 34 2.26 -9.35 21.79
CA GLY A 34 1.78 -10.37 20.85
C GLY A 34 0.78 -9.89 19.78
N LEU A 35 0.33 -8.63 19.81
CA LEU A 35 -0.64 -8.09 18.86
C LEU A 35 -0.14 -8.02 17.40
N LEU A 36 1.17 -7.83 17.19
CA LEU A 36 1.76 -7.68 15.85
C LEU A 36 1.92 -9.05 15.18
N ASN A 37 1.67 -9.10 13.88
CA ASN A 37 1.87 -10.27 13.02
C ASN A 37 2.73 -9.92 11.79
N ASP A 38 3.07 -10.92 10.98
CA ASP A 38 4.00 -10.78 9.84
C ASP A 38 3.55 -9.80 8.75
N ASN A 39 2.27 -9.41 8.73
CA ASN A 39 1.72 -8.39 7.83
C ASN A 39 1.94 -6.96 8.34
N MET A 40 2.56 -6.79 9.51
CA MET A 40 2.83 -5.51 10.15
C MET A 40 4.34 -5.25 10.24
N ILE A 41 4.71 -3.97 10.23
CA ILE A 41 6.06 -3.46 10.48
C ILE A 41 5.94 -2.24 11.39
N CYS A 42 6.79 -2.13 12.40
CA CYS A 42 6.81 -0.98 13.30
C CYS A 42 7.97 -0.05 12.97
N ALA A 43 7.77 1.26 13.14
CA ALA A 43 8.81 2.25 12.95
C ALA A 43 8.64 3.43 13.91
N GLY A 44 9.74 3.91 14.48
CA GLY A 44 9.73 5.00 15.47
C GLY A 44 10.95 4.93 16.39
N SER A 45 10.74 5.25 17.67
CA SER A 45 11.75 5.16 18.73
C SER A 45 11.15 4.56 20.00
N LEU A 46 11.88 3.68 20.68
CA LEU A 46 11.47 3.15 21.98
C LEU A 46 11.44 4.22 23.08
N ALA A 47 12.16 5.33 22.90
CA ALA A 47 12.09 6.50 23.79
C ALA A 47 10.82 7.35 23.56
N GLY A 48 10.04 7.06 22.51
CA GLY A 48 8.93 7.91 22.07
C GLY A 48 9.41 9.13 21.28
N GLY A 49 8.58 10.18 21.24
CA GLY A 49 8.84 11.38 20.46
C GLY A 49 8.25 11.29 19.04
N THR A 50 9.10 11.17 18.02
CA THR A 50 8.68 11.18 16.60
C THR A 50 7.83 9.96 16.26
N ASP A 51 6.62 10.20 15.73
CA ASP A 51 5.65 9.18 15.36
C ASP A 51 4.59 9.72 14.38
N THR A 52 3.92 8.82 13.67
CA THR A 52 2.64 9.08 12.99
C THR A 52 1.50 9.25 14.00
N CYS A 53 0.46 10.00 13.64
CA CYS A 53 -0.73 10.16 14.49
C CYS A 53 -2.04 10.19 13.71
N GLN A 54 -3.10 10.65 14.37
CA GLN A 54 -4.45 10.79 13.83
C GLN A 54 -4.43 11.70 12.60
N GLY A 55 -4.98 11.21 11.49
CA GLY A 55 -4.93 11.87 10.18
C GLY A 55 -3.81 11.38 9.26
N ASP A 56 -2.76 10.72 9.78
CA ASP A 56 -1.67 10.18 8.97
C ASP A 56 -1.97 8.77 8.41
N SER A 57 -3.03 8.10 8.88
CA SER A 57 -3.42 6.76 8.41
C SER A 57 -3.60 6.70 6.89
N GLY A 58 -3.01 5.70 6.25
CA GLY A 58 -2.90 5.63 4.78
C GLY A 58 -1.67 6.34 4.20
N GLY A 59 -0.96 7.14 5.01
CA GLY A 59 0.28 7.83 4.64
C GLY A 59 1.48 6.90 4.40
N PRO A 60 2.47 7.34 3.61
CA PRO A 60 3.58 6.49 3.18
C PRO A 60 4.71 6.39 4.21
N LEU A 61 5.13 5.16 4.53
CA LEU A 61 6.45 4.90 5.12
C LEU A 61 7.44 4.60 3.99
N ALA A 62 8.25 5.60 3.64
CA ALA A 62 9.23 5.54 2.56
C ALA A 62 10.66 5.40 3.09
N CYS A 63 11.45 4.52 2.49
CA CYS A 63 12.89 4.39 2.77
C CYS A 63 13.71 4.75 1.54
N TYR A 64 14.69 5.65 1.71
CA TYR A 64 15.67 5.95 0.68
C TYR A 64 16.69 4.81 0.56
N HIS A 65 16.96 4.37 -0.67
CA HIS A 65 17.94 3.33 -0.98
C HIS A 65 19.07 3.95 -1.84
N PRO A 66 20.21 4.31 -1.22
CA PRO A 66 21.31 4.99 -1.92
C PRO A 66 21.83 4.29 -3.18
N PRO A 67 22.04 2.94 -3.20
CA PRO A 67 22.57 2.25 -4.38
C PRO A 67 21.73 2.40 -5.65
N THR A 68 20.44 2.72 -5.53
CA THR A 68 19.54 2.93 -6.67
C THR A 68 19.07 4.38 -6.82
N ASN A 69 19.47 5.28 -5.90
CA ASN A 69 18.97 6.64 -5.77
C ASN A 69 17.42 6.75 -5.84
N ARG A 70 16.71 5.93 -5.04
CA ARG A 70 15.24 5.82 -5.08
C ARG A 70 14.65 5.69 -3.69
N HIS A 71 13.43 6.20 -3.52
CA HIS A 71 12.58 5.92 -2.38
C HIS A 71 11.72 4.68 -2.66
N TYR A 72 11.68 3.75 -1.71
CA TYR A 72 10.82 2.58 -1.74
C TYR A 72 9.73 2.72 -0.68
N LEU A 73 8.48 2.48 -1.06
CA LEU A 73 7.36 2.43 -0.13
C LEU A 73 7.42 1.08 0.63
N MET A 74 7.82 1.13 1.90
CA MET A 74 8.01 -0.05 2.75
C MET A 74 6.76 -0.37 3.56
N GLY A 75 5.98 0.66 3.91
CA GLY A 75 4.71 0.48 4.59
C GLY A 75 3.69 1.60 4.40
N ILE A 76 2.51 1.37 4.97
CA ILE A 76 1.37 2.31 5.01
C ILE A 76 1.00 2.52 6.47
N ALA A 77 0.93 3.77 6.93
CA ALA A 77 0.59 4.11 8.31
C ALA A 77 -0.79 3.52 8.69
N SER A 78 -0.84 2.81 9.83
CA SER A 78 -2.02 2.04 10.22
C SER A 78 -2.54 2.43 11.60
N PHE A 79 -1.79 2.15 12.68
CA PHE A 79 -2.24 2.41 14.06
C PHE A 79 -1.06 2.63 15.04
N GLY A 80 -1.37 3.10 16.24
CA GLY A 80 -0.42 3.32 17.34
C GLY A 80 -1.14 3.33 18.70
N VAL A 81 -0.42 3.20 19.81
CA VAL A 81 -1.00 3.40 21.17
C VAL A 81 -0.76 4.85 21.57
N GLY A 82 -1.74 5.71 21.31
CA GLY A 82 -1.50 7.15 21.29
C GLY A 82 -0.51 7.49 20.16
N CYS A 83 0.27 8.55 20.35
CA CYS A 83 1.26 9.02 19.37
C CYS A 83 2.52 9.46 20.12
N GLY A 84 3.69 9.04 19.66
CA GLY A 84 4.99 9.42 20.23
C GLY A 84 5.24 8.87 21.64
N ARG A 85 4.57 7.79 22.03
CA ARG A 85 4.69 7.21 23.37
C ARG A 85 5.94 6.34 23.52
N PRO A 86 6.68 6.41 24.64
CA PRO A 86 7.76 5.46 24.92
C PRO A 86 7.25 4.01 24.87
N ARG A 87 8.06 3.12 24.29
CA ARG A 87 7.76 1.70 23.99
C ARG A 87 6.65 1.42 22.96
N PHE A 88 5.91 2.42 22.48
CA PHE A 88 4.82 2.24 21.51
C PHE A 88 5.09 3.01 20.20
N PRO A 89 6.01 2.53 19.35
CA PRO A 89 6.24 3.09 18.02
C PRO A 89 5.05 2.83 17.08
N GLY A 90 4.84 3.71 16.10
CA GLY A 90 3.80 3.54 15.08
C GLY A 90 3.89 2.21 14.34
N VAL A 91 2.72 1.65 14.01
CA VAL A 91 2.56 0.37 13.30
C VAL A 91 1.99 0.62 11.90
N TYR A 92 2.63 -0.02 10.93
CA TYR A 92 2.40 0.15 9.50
C TYR A 92 2.11 -1.20 8.85
N VAL A 93 1.37 -1.20 7.75
CA VAL A 93 1.19 -2.39 6.89
C VAL A 93 2.53 -2.74 6.23
N ARG A 94 2.99 -3.98 6.32
CA ARG A 94 4.25 -4.45 5.71
C ARG A 94 4.05 -4.79 4.23
N LEU A 95 4.37 -3.86 3.34
CA LEU A 95 4.07 -4.00 1.90
C LEU A 95 4.78 -5.16 1.19
N SER A 96 5.87 -5.69 1.76
CA SER A 96 6.53 -6.89 1.21
C SER A 96 5.60 -8.11 1.16
N GLN A 97 4.68 -8.27 2.12
CA GLN A 97 3.69 -9.35 2.12
C GLN A 97 2.59 -9.15 1.07
N TYR A 98 2.18 -7.89 0.86
CA TYR A 98 1.09 -7.53 -0.04
C TYR A 98 1.51 -7.38 -1.51
N ARG A 99 2.81 -7.50 -1.83
CA ARG A 99 3.35 -7.30 -3.18
C ARG A 99 2.60 -8.08 -4.27
N ARG A 100 2.24 -9.35 -4.02
CA ARG A 100 1.51 -10.17 -5.00
C ARG A 100 0.09 -9.63 -5.25
N TRP A 101 -0.61 -9.27 -4.19
CA TRP A 101 -1.97 -8.71 -4.27
C TRP A 101 -1.95 -7.35 -5.01
N ILE A 102 -1.02 -6.46 -4.65
CA ILE A 102 -0.83 -5.17 -5.34
C ILE A 102 -0.57 -5.38 -6.84
N GLN A 103 0.27 -6.36 -7.20
CA GLN A 103 0.54 -6.70 -8.59
C GLN A 103 -0.71 -7.23 -9.32
N SER A 104 -1.56 -8.06 -8.69
CA SER A 104 -2.81 -8.51 -9.30
C SER A 104 -3.80 -7.36 -9.51
N GLU A 105 -3.98 -6.46 -8.54
CA GLU A 105 -4.91 -5.32 -8.68
C GLU A 105 -4.50 -4.38 -9.82
N LEU A 106 -3.20 -4.11 -9.96
CA LEU A 106 -2.67 -3.29 -11.05
C LEU A 106 -2.86 -3.97 -12.42
N GLN A 107 -2.68 -5.29 -12.51
CA GLN A 107 -2.92 -6.04 -13.75
C GLN A 107 -4.40 -6.11 -14.14
N LEU A 108 -5.30 -6.28 -13.17
CA LEU A 108 -6.75 -6.29 -13.42
C LEU A 108 -7.23 -4.95 -13.98
N LYS A 109 -6.76 -3.83 -13.43
CA LYS A 109 -7.06 -2.48 -13.94
C LYS A 109 -6.52 -2.26 -15.37
N ASN A 110 -5.32 -2.75 -15.67
CA ASN A 110 -4.76 -2.67 -17.02
C ASN A 110 -5.54 -3.52 -18.04
N LYS A 111 -6.11 -4.65 -17.64
CA LYS A 111 -7.00 -5.45 -18.51
C LYS A 111 -8.35 -4.79 -18.73
N ALA A 112 -8.97 -4.23 -17.68
CA ALA A 112 -10.25 -3.53 -17.80
C ALA A 112 -10.16 -2.26 -18.68
N GLY A 113 -8.99 -1.61 -18.73
CA GLY A 113 -8.72 -0.47 -19.62
C GLY A 113 -8.40 -0.84 -21.08
N SER A 114 -8.29 -2.12 -21.42
CA SER A 114 -8.09 -2.60 -22.79
C SER A 114 -9.41 -3.18 -23.31
N PRO A 115 -10.24 -2.41 -24.05
CA PRO A 115 -11.32 -3.01 -24.81
C PRO A 115 -10.66 -3.89 -25.88
N THR A 116 -10.71 -5.20 -25.70
CA THR A 116 -10.34 -6.15 -26.75
C THR A 116 -11.29 -5.96 -27.92
N SER A 117 -10.89 -5.10 -28.86
CA SER A 117 -11.53 -4.94 -30.15
C SER A 117 -11.30 -6.21 -30.96
N LEU A 118 -12.10 -7.24 -30.67
CA LEU A 118 -12.35 -8.33 -31.59
C LEU A 118 -12.93 -7.67 -32.85
N PRO A 119 -12.21 -7.65 -33.99
CA PRO A 119 -12.78 -7.14 -35.21
C PRO A 119 -13.90 -8.11 -35.58
N LEU A 120 -15.14 -7.62 -35.58
CA LEU A 120 -16.31 -8.41 -35.94
C LEU A 120 -16.34 -8.64 -37.45
N ILE A 121 -15.36 -9.38 -37.98
CA ILE A 121 -15.36 -9.89 -39.35
C ILE A 121 -16.32 -11.08 -39.39
N ALA A 122 -17.60 -10.78 -39.22
CA ALA A 122 -18.66 -11.64 -39.71
C ALA A 122 -18.54 -11.67 -41.24
N LEU A 123 -18.17 -12.84 -41.78
CA LEU A 123 -17.87 -13.03 -43.18
C LEU A 123 -19.07 -12.63 -44.06
N LEU A 124 -18.90 -11.55 -44.84
CA LEU A 124 -19.79 -11.19 -45.94
C LEU A 124 -19.58 -12.16 -47.12
N SER A 125 -20.10 -13.38 -47.01
CA SER A 125 -20.30 -14.24 -48.18
C SER A 125 -21.72 -14.04 -48.72
N VAL A 126 -21.88 -13.01 -49.56
CA VAL A 126 -23.07 -12.83 -50.38
C VAL A 126 -23.17 -14.02 -51.35
N THR A 127 -24.07 -14.96 -51.11
CA THR A 127 -24.41 -15.98 -52.11
C THR A 127 -25.37 -15.39 -53.14
N PRO A 128 -25.04 -15.35 -54.44
CA PRO A 128 -25.93 -14.80 -55.46
C PRO A 128 -27.20 -15.63 -55.63
N THR A 129 -28.28 -14.96 -55.96
CA THR A 129 -29.53 -15.57 -56.44
C THR A 129 -29.32 -16.30 -57.78
N ALA A 130 -29.75 -17.56 -57.88
CA ALA A 130 -30.56 -18.06 -59.00
C ALA A 130 -30.89 -19.57 -58.86
N LEU A 131 -32.16 -19.88 -58.63
CA LEU A 131 -32.74 -21.18 -58.95
C LEU A 131 -32.98 -21.27 -60.47
N VAL A 132 -32.05 -21.89 -61.20
CA VAL A 132 -32.15 -22.44 -62.57
C VAL A 132 -30.85 -23.21 -62.87
N TRP A 133 -30.79 -24.33 -63.60
CA TRP A 133 -31.82 -25.13 -64.30
C TRP A 133 -31.81 -26.59 -63.80
N SER A 134 -32.76 -27.40 -64.26
CA SER A 134 -32.59 -28.84 -64.49
C SER A 134 -33.41 -29.20 -65.74
N LEU A 135 -32.85 -30.09 -66.57
CA LEU A 135 -33.25 -30.40 -67.97
C LEU A 135 -32.86 -29.32 -68.99
#